data_AF-A0A2E4KFT4-F1
#
_entry.id   AF-A0A2E4KFT4-F1
#
_cell.length_a   1.000
_cell.length_b   1.000
_cell.length_c   1.000
_cell.angle_alpha   90.00
_cell.angle_beta   90.00
_cell.angle_gamma   90.00
#
_symmetry.space_group_name_H-M   'P 1'
#
loop_
_entity.id
_entity.type
_entity.pdbx_description
1 polymer ?
#
loop_
_entity_poly.entity_id
_entity_poly.type
_entity_poly.pdbx_seq_one_letter_code
_entity_poly.pdbx_strand_id
1 'polypeptide(L)'
;MVNFKHPSGLRFLQNKKTPFINLKKIIKLAKSLKLVSEDRIIIDELINSLNNNKFPFILTPQEYFHLERMDEKKWIKYLIYRYKLNIYPEKKIISKFPVYLLVEPTSVCNLRCVMCFQIDKSFTKKPFMGFMNFNLFKKIIDEASSNGTSAITLASRGEPLLHPKISQMIKYVSKKKNFIDVKLNTNATKLNEKLCHEILNSNINIVVISIDSHIEKQYEEIRKGGKYTQVLKNIKLLADIRNKYYKNSGLEIRVSGVKFKKEQNEKEFKKFWSKIVDNVAYVQCQERWNTYENIPNKKNNHPCVYLWERLYIWFDGVCNPCDADYKSLLSPGNLSNKTIKQIWHSKELNKLRKLHLEKKRHKYNPCDRCGL
;
A
#
# COMPACT_ATOMS: atom_id res chain seq x y z
N MET A 1 4.36 20.95 -16.15
CA MET A 1 3.82 19.75 -15.46
C MET A 1 4.32 19.79 -14.03
N VAL A 2 3.43 19.87 -13.03
CA VAL A 2 3.84 19.75 -11.62
C VAL A 2 4.27 18.29 -11.43
N ASN A 3 5.58 18.05 -11.33
CA ASN A 3 6.14 16.74 -11.01
C ASN A 3 5.81 16.42 -9.54
N PHE A 4 4.57 16.04 -9.27
CA PHE A 4 4.24 15.44 -7.98
C PHE A 4 4.91 14.06 -7.93
N LYS A 5 6.06 14.00 -7.26
CA LYS A 5 6.67 12.72 -6.89
C LYS A 5 5.76 12.10 -5.84
N HIS A 6 5.20 10.92 -6.13
CA HIS A 6 4.46 10.13 -5.15
C HIS A 6 5.25 10.13 -3.82
N PRO A 7 4.64 10.36 -2.64
CA PRO A 7 5.37 10.57 -1.39
C PRO A 7 6.34 9.44 -1.02
N SER A 8 6.13 8.24 -1.56
CA SER A 8 7.01 7.08 -1.39
C SER A 8 8.15 6.96 -2.43
N GLY A 9 8.28 7.88 -3.37
CA GLY A 9 9.24 7.80 -4.49
C GLY A 9 8.94 6.71 -5.53
N LEU A 10 7.74 6.11 -5.50
CA LEU A 10 7.33 5.05 -6.43
C LEU A 10 7.21 5.57 -7.85
N ARG A 11 7.89 4.91 -8.79
CA ARG A 11 7.78 5.16 -10.22
C ARG A 11 7.27 3.92 -10.92
N PHE A 12 6.19 4.07 -11.70
CA PHE A 12 5.81 3.05 -12.67
C PHE A 12 6.74 3.17 -13.87
N LEU A 13 7.37 2.06 -14.25
CA LEU A 13 8.31 2.06 -15.36
C LEU A 13 7.60 1.95 -16.71
N GLN A 14 6.35 1.49 -16.75
CA GLN A 14 5.56 1.37 -17.97
C GLN A 14 4.90 2.70 -18.35
N ASN A 15 4.99 3.06 -19.64
CA ASN A 15 4.23 4.15 -20.22
C ASN A 15 3.06 3.53 -20.98
N LYS A 16 1.93 3.30 -20.30
CA LYS A 16 0.67 2.99 -21.00
C LYS A 16 0.10 4.32 -21.51
N LYS A 17 -0.43 4.34 -22.74
CA LYS A 17 -1.17 5.51 -23.23
C LYS A 17 -2.29 5.80 -22.24
N THR A 18 -2.43 7.05 -21.82
CA THR A 18 -3.56 7.52 -21.02
C THR A 18 -4.85 7.19 -21.78
N PRO A 19 -5.71 6.27 -21.33
CA PRO A 19 -7.06 6.18 -21.87
C PRO A 19 -7.74 7.52 -21.63
N PHE A 20 -8.46 8.02 -22.64
CA PHE A 20 -9.27 9.21 -22.49
C PHE A 20 -10.38 8.91 -21.49
N ILE A 21 -10.25 9.41 -20.27
CA ILE A 21 -11.35 9.41 -19.32
C ILE A 21 -12.43 10.32 -19.89
N ASN A 22 -13.51 9.73 -20.40
CA ASN A 22 -14.58 10.47 -21.01
C ASN A 22 -15.33 11.30 -19.94
N LEU A 23 -15.08 12.61 -19.92
CA LEU A 23 -15.69 13.55 -18.98
C LEU A 23 -17.22 13.49 -18.99
N LYS A 24 -17.84 13.40 -20.18
CA LYS A 24 -19.30 13.27 -20.31
C LYS A 24 -19.80 12.00 -19.60
N LYS A 25 -19.02 10.91 -19.66
CA LYS A 25 -19.32 9.64 -19.00
C LYS A 25 -19.21 9.74 -17.48
N ILE A 26 -18.14 10.37 -16.95
CA ILE A 26 -18.01 10.65 -15.51
C ILE A 26 -19.21 11.46 -15.01
N ILE A 27 -19.54 12.57 -15.69
CA ILE A 27 -20.66 13.45 -15.30
C ILE A 27 -21.98 12.66 -15.27
N LYS A 28 -22.24 11.83 -16.29
CA LYS A 28 -23.43 10.99 -16.36
C LYS A 28 -23.51 10.00 -15.19
N LEU A 29 -22.41 9.30 -14.88
CA LEU A 29 -22.33 8.36 -13.76
C LEU A 29 -22.45 9.05 -12.40
N ALA A 30 -21.87 10.24 -12.24
CA ALA A 30 -21.96 11.03 -11.02
C ALA A 30 -23.41 11.44 -10.71
N LYS A 31 -24.19 11.80 -11.74
CA LYS A 31 -25.61 12.18 -11.58
C LYS A 31 -26.51 11.02 -11.17
N SER A 32 -26.17 9.78 -11.54
CA SER A 32 -26.99 8.60 -11.23
C SER A 32 -26.73 7.98 -9.85
N LEU A 33 -25.69 8.42 -9.15
CA LEU A 33 -25.32 7.87 -7.84
C LEU A 33 -25.83 8.74 -6.69
N LYS A 34 -26.44 8.09 -5.69
CA LYS A 34 -26.76 8.72 -4.40
C LYS A 34 -25.48 8.82 -3.57
N LEU A 35 -24.87 10.00 -3.57
CA LEU A 35 -23.66 10.32 -2.81
C LEU A 35 -24.01 11.06 -1.52
N VAL A 36 -23.20 10.87 -0.47
CA VAL A 36 -23.26 11.73 0.72
C VAL A 36 -22.69 13.12 0.39
N SER A 37 -23.03 14.13 1.18
CA SER A 37 -22.64 15.54 0.93
C SER A 37 -21.15 15.72 0.70
N GLU A 38 -20.31 15.09 1.52
CA GLU A 38 -18.84 15.12 1.40
C GLU A 38 -18.35 14.57 0.05
N ASP A 39 -18.89 13.44 -0.38
CA ASP A 39 -18.50 12.80 -1.65
C ASP A 39 -19.03 13.59 -2.85
N ARG A 40 -20.18 14.27 -2.69
CA ARG A 40 -20.72 15.14 -3.72
C ARG A 40 -19.82 16.34 -3.98
N ILE A 41 -19.35 17.01 -2.93
CA ILE A 41 -18.40 18.12 -3.04
C ILE A 41 -17.13 17.69 -3.78
N ILE A 42 -16.57 16.52 -3.43
CA ILE A 42 -15.38 15.97 -4.10
C ILE A 42 -15.61 15.76 -5.59
N ILE A 43 -16.77 15.20 -5.95
CA ILE A 43 -17.11 14.95 -7.36
C ILE A 43 -17.31 16.24 -8.13
N ASP A 44 -17.95 17.24 -7.53
CA ASP A 44 -18.14 18.54 -8.16
C ASP A 44 -16.78 19.24 -8.36
N GLU A 45 -15.85 19.16 -7.40
CA GLU A 45 -14.46 19.62 -7.57
C GLU A 45 -13.71 18.88 -8.67
N LEU A 46 -13.86 17.55 -8.76
CA LEU A 46 -13.26 16.71 -9.81
C LEU A 46 -13.78 17.11 -11.20
N ILE A 47 -15.09 17.28 -11.35
CA ILE A 47 -15.73 17.69 -12.61
C ILE A 47 -15.25 19.09 -13.02
N ASN A 48 -15.21 20.04 -12.07
CA ASN A 48 -14.71 21.40 -12.32
C ASN A 48 -13.24 21.42 -12.74
N SER A 49 -12.41 20.56 -12.13
CA SER A 49 -10.99 20.45 -12.49
C SER A 49 -10.82 19.88 -13.91
N LEU A 50 -11.62 18.88 -14.27
CA LEU A 50 -11.62 18.26 -15.60
C LEU A 50 -12.05 19.22 -16.71
N ASN A 51 -13.01 20.11 -16.46
CA ASN A 51 -13.39 21.18 -17.42
C ASN A 51 -12.20 22.09 -17.77
N ASN A 52 -11.22 22.22 -16.87
CA ASN A 52 -10.01 23.01 -17.06
C ASN A 52 -8.83 22.18 -17.60
N ASN A 53 -9.08 20.97 -18.13
CA ASN A 53 -8.05 20.01 -18.58
C ASN A 53 -6.99 19.68 -17.51
N LYS A 54 -7.36 19.74 -16.22
CA LYS A 54 -6.46 19.43 -15.10
C LYS A 54 -7.11 18.39 -14.19
N PHE A 55 -6.53 17.20 -14.12
CA PHE A 55 -6.92 16.25 -13.08
C PHE A 55 -6.35 16.71 -11.74
N PRO A 56 -7.12 16.68 -10.62
CA PRO A 56 -6.64 17.21 -9.34
C PRO A 56 -5.46 16.42 -8.77
N PHE A 57 -5.25 15.18 -9.21
CA PHE A 57 -4.10 14.34 -8.87
C PHE A 57 -3.60 13.57 -10.10
N ILE A 58 -2.40 13.01 -10.01
CA ILE A 58 -1.82 12.22 -11.11
C ILE A 58 -2.53 10.87 -11.22
N LEU A 59 -3.01 10.55 -12.41
CA LEU A 59 -3.45 9.21 -12.78
C LEU A 59 -2.24 8.42 -13.26
N THR A 60 -1.79 7.45 -12.46
CA THR A 60 -0.66 6.58 -12.79
C THR A 60 -1.12 5.39 -13.64
N PRO A 61 -0.21 4.58 -14.19
CA PRO A 61 -0.56 3.32 -14.87
C PRO A 61 -1.43 2.37 -14.05
N GLN A 62 -1.36 2.44 -12.70
CA GLN A 62 -2.29 1.73 -11.84
C GLN A 62 -3.72 2.24 -12.02
N GLU A 63 -3.98 3.53 -11.83
CA GLU A 63 -5.33 4.08 -11.95
C GLU A 63 -5.96 3.73 -13.29
N TYR A 64 -5.18 3.79 -14.38
CA TYR A 64 -5.66 3.38 -15.70
C TYR A 64 -6.00 1.89 -15.76
N PHE A 65 -5.08 1.01 -15.32
CA PHE A 65 -5.34 -0.43 -15.30
C PHE A 65 -6.61 -0.77 -14.52
N HIS A 66 -6.81 -0.12 -13.37
CA HIS A 66 -7.98 -0.32 -12.53
C HIS A 66 -9.25 0.18 -13.22
N LEU A 67 -9.26 1.40 -13.75
CA LEU A 67 -10.45 1.96 -14.41
C LEU A 67 -10.87 1.13 -15.64
N GLU A 68 -9.91 0.63 -16.42
CA GLU A 68 -10.19 -0.21 -17.61
C GLU A 68 -10.78 -1.59 -17.27
N ARG A 69 -10.44 -2.16 -16.11
CA ARG A 69 -10.87 -3.53 -15.72
C ARG A 69 -11.94 -3.54 -14.63
N MET A 70 -12.30 -2.39 -14.10
CA MET A 70 -13.33 -2.25 -13.08
C MET A 70 -14.68 -1.93 -13.72
N ASP A 71 -15.75 -2.49 -13.15
CA ASP A 71 -17.13 -2.09 -13.46
C ASP A 71 -17.27 -0.56 -13.37
N GLU A 72 -17.77 0.04 -14.45
CA GLU A 72 -17.95 1.48 -14.61
C GLU A 72 -18.79 2.11 -13.49
N LYS A 73 -19.73 1.35 -12.92
CA LYS A 73 -20.55 1.77 -11.77
C LYS A 73 -19.70 2.09 -10.53
N LYS A 74 -18.47 1.56 -10.46
CA LYS A 74 -17.52 1.80 -9.37
C LYS A 74 -16.54 2.95 -9.65
N TRP A 75 -16.47 3.49 -10.87
CA TRP A 75 -15.51 4.54 -11.22
C TRP A 75 -15.63 5.77 -10.32
N ILE A 76 -16.84 6.26 -10.06
CA ILE A 76 -17.05 7.44 -9.21
C ILE A 76 -16.54 7.20 -7.78
N LYS A 77 -16.83 6.02 -7.21
CA LYS A 77 -16.30 5.64 -5.89
C LYS A 77 -14.78 5.52 -5.90
N TYR A 78 -14.21 4.96 -6.95
CA TYR A 78 -12.76 4.88 -7.14
C TYR A 78 -12.13 6.27 -7.19
N LEU A 79 -12.68 7.20 -7.98
CA LEU A 79 -12.17 8.55 -8.11
C LEU A 79 -12.29 9.36 -6.82
N ILE A 80 -13.40 9.24 -6.08
CA ILE A 80 -13.54 9.83 -4.74
C ILE A 80 -12.45 9.28 -3.81
N TYR A 81 -12.27 7.96 -3.78
CA TYR A 81 -11.22 7.33 -2.98
C TYR A 81 -9.83 7.87 -3.35
N ARG A 82 -9.48 7.92 -4.65
CA ARG A 82 -8.19 8.45 -5.10
C ARG A 82 -8.05 9.94 -4.78
N TYR A 83 -9.12 10.72 -4.83
CA TYR A 83 -9.10 12.12 -4.37
C TYR A 83 -8.78 12.19 -2.87
N LYS A 84 -9.50 11.43 -2.02
CA LYS A 84 -9.24 11.43 -0.57
C LYS A 84 -7.83 10.96 -0.26
N LEU A 85 -7.31 9.97 -0.98
CA LEU A 85 -5.96 9.45 -0.75
C LEU A 85 -4.86 10.45 -1.14
N ASN A 86 -5.03 11.20 -2.23
CA ASN A 86 -3.99 12.12 -2.71
C ASN A 86 -4.15 13.55 -2.17
N ILE A 87 -5.37 14.08 -2.16
CA ILE A 87 -5.63 15.50 -1.88
C ILE A 87 -5.82 15.79 -0.39
N TYR A 88 -6.46 14.91 0.38
CA TYR A 88 -6.64 15.17 1.82
C TYR A 88 -5.30 15.30 2.55
N PRO A 89 -4.30 14.45 2.29
CA PRO A 89 -3.00 14.59 2.94
C PRO A 89 -2.21 15.83 2.51
N GLU A 90 -2.41 16.32 1.29
CA GLU A 90 -1.86 17.58 0.82
C GLU A 90 -2.52 18.77 1.53
N LYS A 91 -3.86 18.81 1.54
CA LYS A 91 -4.67 19.84 2.20
C LYS A 91 -4.73 19.68 3.73
N LYS A 92 -4.09 18.65 4.29
CA LYS A 92 -4.07 18.34 5.74
C LYS A 92 -5.47 18.13 6.35
N ILE A 93 -6.40 17.64 5.53
CA ILE A 93 -7.76 17.30 5.94
C ILE A 93 -7.74 15.95 6.66
N ILE A 94 -8.33 15.89 7.85
CA ILE A 94 -8.50 14.65 8.61
C ILE A 94 -9.82 14.02 8.18
N SER A 95 -9.77 12.87 7.52
CA SER A 95 -10.98 12.12 7.18
C SER A 95 -11.70 11.61 8.43
N LYS A 96 -13.02 11.34 8.32
CA LYS A 96 -13.82 10.77 9.42
C LYS A 96 -13.28 9.43 9.94
N PHE A 97 -12.63 8.66 9.08
CA PHE A 97 -11.97 7.39 9.37
C PHE A 97 -10.79 7.20 8.40
N PRO A 98 -9.74 6.42 8.73
CA PRO A 98 -8.64 6.18 7.79
C PRO A 98 -9.12 5.67 6.43
N VAL A 99 -8.76 6.40 5.37
CA VAL A 99 -9.11 6.04 3.98
C VAL A 99 -8.40 4.75 3.56
N TYR A 100 -7.19 4.55 4.10
CA TYR A 100 -6.31 3.44 3.79
C TYR A 100 -5.75 2.80 5.07
N LEU A 101 -5.92 1.49 5.22
CA LEU A 101 -5.31 0.70 6.28
C LEU A 101 -4.29 -0.29 5.73
N LEU A 102 -3.14 -0.36 6.39
CA LEU A 102 -2.18 -1.45 6.20
C LEU A 102 -2.27 -2.36 7.43
N VAL A 103 -2.69 -3.59 7.21
CA VAL A 103 -2.89 -4.60 8.24
C VAL A 103 -1.77 -5.62 8.11
N GLU A 104 -1.11 -5.93 9.21
CA GLU A 104 -0.03 -6.92 9.28
C GLU A 104 -0.56 -8.30 9.67
N PRO A 105 -0.65 -9.27 8.75
CA PRO A 105 -1.00 -10.64 9.13
C PRO A 105 0.06 -11.23 10.07
N THR A 106 1.33 -10.97 9.80
CA THR A 106 2.45 -11.42 10.64
C THR A 106 3.64 -10.49 10.46
N SER A 107 4.43 -10.33 11.52
CA SER A 107 5.74 -9.67 11.46
C SER A 107 6.88 -10.65 11.13
N VAL A 108 6.60 -11.96 11.05
CA VAL A 108 7.58 -12.99 10.68
C VAL A 108 7.85 -12.93 9.18
N CYS A 109 9.13 -12.99 8.79
CA CYS A 109 9.56 -13.08 7.40
C CYS A 109 10.63 -14.16 7.24
N ASN A 110 10.56 -14.90 6.14
CA ASN A 110 11.54 -15.93 5.78
C ASN A 110 12.77 -15.37 5.04
N LEU A 111 12.85 -14.05 4.84
CA LEU A 111 13.97 -13.37 4.19
C LEU A 111 14.63 -12.36 5.15
N ARG A 112 15.89 -12.00 4.85
CA ARG A 112 16.68 -10.97 5.56
C ARG A 112 17.24 -9.96 4.57
N CYS A 113 16.35 -9.33 3.81
CA CYS A 113 16.74 -8.40 2.74
C CYS A 113 17.58 -7.25 3.31
N VAL A 114 18.70 -6.92 2.67
CA VAL A 114 19.71 -5.96 3.17
C VAL A 114 19.16 -4.54 3.40
N MET A 115 18.05 -4.20 2.75
CA MET A 115 17.37 -2.91 2.83
C MET A 115 16.11 -2.92 3.70
N CYS A 116 15.90 -3.96 4.52
CA CYS A 116 14.70 -4.15 5.33
C CYS A 116 15.03 -4.22 6.83
N PHE A 117 14.15 -3.70 7.69
CA PHE A 117 14.31 -3.76 9.16
C PHE A 117 14.32 -5.19 9.72
N GLN A 118 14.02 -6.21 8.91
CA GLN A 118 14.22 -7.61 9.27
C GLN A 118 15.70 -7.96 9.55
N ILE A 119 16.66 -7.10 9.20
CA ILE A 119 18.07 -7.28 9.60
C ILE A 119 18.36 -6.78 11.02
N ASP A 120 17.48 -5.95 11.59
CA ASP A 120 17.62 -5.46 12.97
C ASP A 120 17.33 -6.59 13.97
N LYS A 121 18.38 -7.04 14.66
CA LYS A 121 18.31 -8.12 15.66
C LYS A 121 17.48 -7.76 16.89
N SER A 122 17.30 -6.47 17.20
CA SER A 122 16.44 -6.03 18.30
C SER A 122 14.96 -6.08 17.92
N PHE A 123 14.63 -5.97 16.64
CA PHE A 123 13.27 -6.12 16.13
C PHE A 123 12.88 -7.57 15.87
N THR A 124 13.80 -8.41 15.39
CA THR A 124 13.50 -9.82 15.05
C THR A 124 13.39 -10.76 16.26
N LYS A 125 12.98 -10.22 17.42
CA LYS A 125 12.76 -10.92 18.68
C LYS A 125 11.40 -10.53 19.28
N LYS A 126 10.99 -11.20 20.36
CA LYS A 126 9.85 -10.74 21.16
C LYS A 126 10.16 -9.35 21.74
N PRO A 127 9.16 -8.45 21.87
CA PRO A 127 7.73 -8.67 21.62
C PRO A 127 7.29 -8.43 20.16
N PHE A 128 8.18 -8.03 19.26
CA PHE A 128 7.79 -7.55 17.92
C PHE A 128 7.47 -8.63 16.89
N MET A 129 7.76 -9.90 17.19
CA MET A 129 7.56 -11.05 16.29
C MET A 129 6.30 -11.84 16.65
N GLY A 130 5.38 -12.02 15.69
CA GLY A 130 4.19 -12.86 15.89
C GLY A 130 3.23 -12.93 14.71
N PHE A 131 2.10 -13.59 14.96
CA PHE A 131 1.01 -13.83 14.00
C PHE A 131 -0.27 -13.21 14.53
N MET A 132 -1.01 -12.49 13.68
CA MET A 132 -2.22 -11.79 14.07
C MET A 132 -3.31 -12.80 14.43
N ASN A 133 -3.92 -12.63 15.60
CA ASN A 133 -5.09 -13.42 15.95
C ASN A 133 -6.21 -13.18 14.93
N PHE A 134 -6.81 -14.25 14.42
CA PHE A 134 -7.85 -14.14 13.39
C PHE A 134 -9.09 -13.35 13.86
N ASN A 135 -9.46 -13.40 15.14
CA ASN A 135 -10.56 -12.58 15.66
C ASN A 135 -10.22 -11.08 15.67
N LEU A 136 -8.97 -10.74 15.99
CA LEU A 136 -8.49 -9.36 15.86
C LEU A 136 -8.54 -8.89 14.40
N PHE A 137 -8.09 -9.73 13.46
CA PHE A 137 -8.21 -9.44 12.03
C PHE A 137 -9.67 -9.17 11.61
N LYS A 138 -10.62 -10.03 12.04
CA LYS A 138 -12.04 -9.82 11.77
C LYS A 138 -12.54 -8.48 12.31
N LYS A 139 -12.22 -8.16 13.58
CA LYS A 139 -12.57 -6.87 14.21
C LYS A 139 -12.06 -5.68 13.40
N ILE A 140 -10.80 -5.71 12.95
CA ILE A 140 -10.19 -4.67 12.13
C ILE A 140 -10.96 -4.50 10.82
N ILE A 141 -11.20 -5.59 10.11
CA ILE A 141 -11.87 -5.58 8.80
C ILE A 141 -13.34 -5.13 8.92
N ASP A 142 -14.04 -5.55 9.96
CA ASP A 142 -15.43 -5.14 10.23
C ASP A 142 -15.53 -3.66 10.56
N GLU A 143 -14.65 -3.14 11.42
CA GLU A 143 -14.64 -1.72 11.76
C GLU A 143 -14.30 -0.86 10.53
N ALA A 144 -13.28 -1.27 9.77
CA ALA A 144 -12.87 -0.58 8.55
C ALA A 144 -13.98 -0.56 7.49
N SER A 145 -14.64 -1.70 7.27
CA SER A 145 -15.74 -1.83 6.33
C SER A 145 -16.93 -0.94 6.73
N SER A 146 -17.33 -0.98 8.00
CA SER A 146 -18.47 -0.20 8.52
C SER A 146 -18.24 1.31 8.54
N ASN A 147 -16.98 1.78 8.59
CA ASN A 147 -16.65 3.20 8.68
C ASN A 147 -16.11 3.81 7.36
N GLY A 148 -16.23 3.09 6.24
CA GLY A 148 -15.95 3.65 4.91
C GLY A 148 -14.48 3.71 4.52
N THR A 149 -13.60 2.89 5.13
CA THR A 149 -12.26 2.65 4.57
C THR A 149 -12.39 2.16 3.14
N SER A 150 -11.58 2.72 2.24
CA SER A 150 -11.62 2.39 0.81
C SER A 150 -10.55 1.38 0.43
N ALA A 151 -9.41 1.36 1.13
CA ALA A 151 -8.27 0.52 0.80
C ALA A 151 -7.78 -0.29 2.00
N ILE A 152 -7.52 -1.59 1.78
CA ILE A 152 -6.86 -2.49 2.72
C ILE A 152 -5.63 -3.07 2.03
N THR A 153 -4.47 -3.00 2.68
CA THR A 153 -3.27 -3.74 2.28
C THR A 153 -2.89 -4.76 3.34
N LEU A 154 -2.73 -6.02 2.96
CA LEU A 154 -2.10 -7.07 3.75
C LEU A 154 -0.59 -7.01 3.50
N ALA A 155 0.16 -6.38 4.42
CA ALA A 155 1.60 -6.16 4.30
C ALA A 155 2.22 -5.75 5.65
N SER A 156 3.16 -4.79 5.62
CA SER A 156 3.93 -4.23 6.74
C SER A 156 5.23 -5.00 7.01
N ARG A 157 5.44 -5.58 8.21
CA ARG A 157 6.80 -5.95 8.63
C ARG A 157 7.20 -7.38 8.29
N GLY A 158 6.26 -8.29 8.06
CA GLY A 158 6.55 -9.68 7.71
C GLY A 158 6.21 -10.06 6.27
N GLU A 159 6.16 -11.37 6.02
CA GLU A 159 5.63 -11.97 4.80
C GLU A 159 4.20 -12.49 5.07
N PRO A 160 3.15 -11.82 4.56
CA PRO A 160 1.76 -12.21 4.77
C PRO A 160 1.47 -13.70 4.49
N LEU A 161 2.07 -14.28 3.45
CA LEU A 161 1.83 -15.67 3.05
C LEU A 161 2.41 -16.71 4.03
N LEU A 162 3.17 -16.30 5.05
CA LEU A 162 3.59 -17.18 6.14
C LEU A 162 2.52 -17.33 7.23
N HIS A 163 1.48 -16.50 7.24
CA HIS A 163 0.46 -16.59 8.28
C HIS A 163 -0.35 -17.90 8.13
N PRO A 164 -0.47 -18.74 9.17
CA PRO A 164 -1.11 -20.06 9.07
C PRO A 164 -2.59 -20.00 8.69
N LYS A 165 -3.25 -18.85 8.92
CA LYS A 165 -4.64 -18.58 8.54
C LYS A 165 -4.78 -17.60 7.37
N ILE A 166 -3.76 -17.41 6.54
CA ILE A 166 -3.80 -16.43 5.44
C ILE A 166 -4.98 -16.66 4.50
N SER A 167 -5.27 -17.92 4.12
CA SER A 167 -6.43 -18.26 3.30
C SER A 167 -7.76 -17.82 3.93
N GLN A 168 -7.89 -17.96 5.26
CA GLN A 168 -9.08 -17.51 5.99
C GLN A 168 -9.18 -15.98 6.02
N MET A 169 -8.05 -15.27 6.17
CA MET A 169 -7.99 -13.81 6.12
C MET A 169 -8.38 -13.28 4.73
N ILE A 170 -7.83 -13.86 3.66
CA ILE A 170 -8.16 -13.54 2.26
C ILE A 170 -9.66 -13.75 2.01
N LYS A 171 -10.21 -14.91 2.41
CA LYS A 171 -11.63 -15.21 2.28
C LYS A 171 -12.49 -14.22 3.07
N TYR A 172 -12.05 -13.82 4.27
CA TYR A 172 -12.82 -12.93 5.13
C TYR A 172 -12.87 -11.50 4.61
N VAL A 173 -11.72 -10.91 4.24
CA VAL A 173 -11.69 -9.56 3.66
C VAL A 173 -12.49 -9.49 2.35
N SER A 174 -12.51 -10.58 1.59
CA SER A 174 -13.26 -10.67 0.34
C SER A 174 -14.78 -10.65 0.49
N LYS A 175 -15.31 -10.87 1.70
CA LYS A 175 -16.74 -10.70 1.96
C LYS A 175 -17.16 -9.23 1.97
N LYS A 176 -16.21 -8.29 2.10
CA LYS A 176 -16.48 -6.86 2.19
C LYS A 176 -16.50 -6.25 0.79
N LYS A 177 -17.70 -5.89 0.32
CA LYS A 177 -17.92 -5.35 -1.03
C LYS A 177 -17.59 -3.86 -1.18
N ASN A 178 -17.41 -3.15 -0.07
CA ASN A 178 -17.19 -1.71 -0.07
C ASN A 178 -15.71 -1.31 -0.17
N PHE A 179 -14.78 -2.25 0.06
CA PHE A 179 -13.37 -1.99 -0.25
C PHE A 179 -13.18 -1.88 -1.75
N ILE A 180 -12.54 -0.79 -2.15
CA ILE A 180 -12.22 -0.46 -3.52
C ILE A 180 -10.89 -1.09 -3.91
N ASP A 181 -9.88 -0.97 -3.04
CA ASP A 181 -8.57 -1.62 -3.19
C ASP A 181 -8.36 -2.64 -2.07
N VAL A 182 -8.12 -3.90 -2.45
CA VAL A 182 -7.64 -4.92 -1.52
C VAL A 182 -6.34 -5.47 -2.08
N LYS A 183 -5.25 -5.13 -1.39
CA LYS A 183 -3.90 -5.36 -1.86
C LYS A 183 -3.16 -6.36 -0.99
N LEU A 184 -2.37 -7.22 -1.61
CA LEU A 184 -1.45 -8.13 -0.96
C LEU A 184 -0.02 -7.81 -1.40
N ASN A 185 0.87 -7.54 -0.44
CA ASN A 185 2.31 -7.54 -0.73
C ASN A 185 2.89 -8.90 -0.38
N THR A 186 3.77 -9.42 -1.23
CA THR A 186 4.46 -10.68 -0.96
C THR A 186 5.85 -10.70 -1.59
N ASN A 187 6.76 -11.47 -1.01
CA ASN A 187 8.04 -11.86 -1.59
C ASN A 187 7.91 -13.08 -2.55
N ALA A 188 6.69 -13.61 -2.71
CA ALA A 188 6.33 -14.72 -3.59
C ALA A 188 6.98 -16.09 -3.29
N THR A 189 7.81 -16.21 -2.25
CA THR A 189 8.48 -17.48 -1.91
C THR A 189 7.52 -18.59 -1.47
N LYS A 190 6.33 -18.22 -0.99
CA LYS A 190 5.30 -19.15 -0.51
C LYS A 190 4.10 -19.29 -1.44
N LEU A 191 4.07 -18.56 -2.57
CA LEU A 191 3.05 -18.79 -3.58
C LEU A 191 3.11 -20.24 -4.09
N ASN A 192 1.95 -20.83 -4.24
CA ASN A 192 1.73 -22.16 -4.80
C ASN A 192 0.36 -22.16 -5.49
N GLU A 193 0.02 -23.23 -6.20
CA GLU A 193 -1.21 -23.32 -6.99
C GLU A 193 -2.47 -23.03 -6.15
N LYS A 194 -2.58 -23.65 -4.96
CA LYS A 194 -3.70 -23.41 -4.04
C LYS A 194 -3.84 -21.93 -3.67
N LEU A 195 -2.76 -21.28 -3.23
CA LEU A 195 -2.77 -19.86 -2.88
C LEU A 195 -3.06 -18.97 -4.09
N CYS A 196 -2.57 -19.31 -5.27
CA CYS A 196 -2.88 -18.59 -6.51
C CYS A 196 -4.39 -18.63 -6.80
N HIS A 197 -5.02 -19.81 -6.75
CA HIS A 197 -6.47 -19.93 -6.90
C HIS A 197 -7.25 -19.19 -5.80
N GLU A 198 -6.82 -19.28 -4.55
CA GLU A 198 -7.44 -18.56 -3.43
C GLU A 198 -7.37 -17.04 -3.62
N ILE A 199 -6.23 -16.50 -4.05
CA ILE A 199 -6.06 -15.07 -4.35
C ILE A 199 -6.91 -14.66 -5.55
N LEU A 200 -6.87 -15.42 -6.64
CA LEU A 200 -7.58 -15.10 -7.89
C LEU A 200 -9.11 -15.20 -7.75
N ASN A 201 -9.61 -16.04 -6.85
CA ASN A 201 -11.02 -16.19 -6.53
C ASN A 201 -11.50 -15.24 -5.39
N SER A 202 -10.64 -14.32 -4.97
CA SER A 202 -10.92 -13.37 -3.88
C SER A 202 -11.21 -11.96 -4.42
N ASN A 203 -11.53 -11.01 -3.53
CA ASN A 203 -11.58 -9.59 -3.90
C ASN A 203 -10.22 -8.91 -3.85
N ILE A 204 -9.12 -9.63 -3.63
CA ILE A 204 -7.78 -9.07 -3.83
C ILE A 204 -7.69 -8.67 -5.30
N ASN A 205 -7.47 -7.37 -5.52
CA ASN A 205 -7.38 -6.80 -6.85
C ASN A 205 -6.00 -6.22 -7.16
N ILE A 206 -5.07 -6.28 -6.19
CA ILE A 206 -3.65 -5.94 -6.41
C ILE A 206 -2.78 -6.94 -5.67
N VAL A 207 -1.89 -7.63 -6.39
CA VAL A 207 -0.77 -8.38 -5.80
C VAL A 207 0.52 -7.65 -6.18
N VAL A 208 1.24 -7.15 -5.17
CA VAL A 208 2.56 -6.54 -5.36
C VAL A 208 3.64 -7.51 -4.90
N ILE A 209 4.42 -7.96 -5.88
CA ILE A 209 5.50 -8.91 -5.69
C ILE A 209 6.81 -8.14 -5.55
N SER A 210 7.47 -8.35 -4.42
CA SER A 210 8.71 -7.65 -4.06
C SER A 210 9.91 -8.40 -4.64
N ILE A 211 10.51 -7.85 -5.70
CA ILE A 211 11.68 -8.43 -6.39
C ILE A 211 12.49 -7.30 -7.04
N ASP A 212 13.81 -7.28 -6.80
CA ASP A 212 14.63 -6.09 -7.08
C ASP A 212 15.52 -6.21 -8.32
N SER A 213 15.66 -7.43 -8.87
CA SER A 213 16.41 -7.70 -10.09
C SER A 213 15.78 -8.83 -10.91
N HIS A 214 16.09 -8.84 -12.21
CA HIS A 214 15.83 -9.95 -13.13
C HIS A 214 17.07 -10.87 -13.28
N ILE A 215 18.16 -10.54 -12.58
CA ILE A 215 19.41 -11.29 -12.55
C ILE A 215 19.50 -12.00 -11.20
N GLU A 216 19.66 -13.32 -11.24
CA GLU A 216 19.67 -14.22 -10.08
C GLU A 216 20.66 -13.77 -9.00
N LYS A 217 21.94 -13.62 -9.35
CA LYS A 217 22.98 -13.19 -8.40
C LYS A 217 22.63 -11.89 -7.70
N GLN A 218 22.15 -10.88 -8.43
CA GLN A 218 21.77 -9.59 -7.85
C GLN A 218 20.56 -9.73 -6.91
N TYR A 219 19.58 -10.54 -7.28
CA TYR A 219 18.42 -10.81 -6.44
C TYR A 219 18.83 -11.45 -5.10
N GLU A 220 19.63 -12.51 -5.13
CA GLU A 220 20.00 -13.28 -3.94
C GLU A 220 20.98 -12.52 -3.03
N GLU A 221 21.80 -11.63 -3.61
CA GLU A 221 22.61 -10.68 -2.85
C GLU A 221 21.75 -9.69 -2.04
N ILE A 222 20.66 -9.20 -2.62
CA ILE A 222 19.78 -8.21 -1.98
C ILE A 222 18.78 -8.88 -1.03
N ARG A 223 18.09 -9.92 -1.50
CA ARG A 223 17.04 -10.66 -0.77
C ARG A 223 17.59 -11.93 -0.15
N LYS A 224 18.46 -11.78 0.86
CA LYS A 224 19.07 -12.91 1.57
C LYS A 224 18.04 -13.92 2.06
N GLY A 225 18.29 -15.19 1.74
CA GLY A 225 17.40 -16.33 2.00
C GLY A 225 16.39 -16.63 0.88
N GLY A 226 16.30 -15.78 -0.14
CA GLY A 226 15.46 -16.00 -1.31
C GLY A 226 16.20 -16.82 -2.36
N LYS A 227 15.45 -17.64 -3.12
CA LYS A 227 15.95 -18.38 -4.28
C LYS A 227 15.31 -17.82 -5.53
N TYR A 228 16.10 -17.21 -6.42
CA TYR A 228 15.56 -16.47 -7.57
C TYR A 228 14.69 -17.36 -8.47
N THR A 229 15.20 -18.54 -8.80
CA THR A 229 14.54 -19.52 -9.67
C THR A 229 13.18 -19.96 -9.13
N GLN A 230 13.08 -20.20 -7.82
CA GLN A 230 11.81 -20.51 -7.15
C GLN A 230 10.83 -19.35 -7.25
N VAL A 231 11.27 -18.13 -6.93
CA VAL A 231 10.40 -16.94 -6.95
C VAL A 231 9.93 -16.64 -8.36
N LEU A 232 10.80 -16.72 -9.37
CA LEU A 232 10.42 -16.55 -10.77
C LEU A 232 9.37 -17.58 -11.20
N LYS A 233 9.56 -18.86 -10.84
CA LYS A 233 8.58 -19.94 -11.09
C LYS A 233 7.22 -19.60 -10.46
N ASN A 234 7.21 -19.16 -9.21
CA ASN A 234 6.00 -18.82 -8.49
C ASN A 234 5.26 -17.60 -9.06
N ILE A 235 5.99 -16.59 -9.54
CA ILE A 235 5.40 -15.43 -10.20
C ILE A 235 4.73 -15.84 -11.51
N LYS A 236 5.43 -16.64 -12.33
CA LYS A 236 4.87 -17.19 -13.57
C LYS A 236 3.64 -18.04 -13.29
N LEU A 237 3.69 -18.90 -12.27
CA LEU A 237 2.55 -19.72 -11.87
C LEU A 237 1.28 -18.88 -11.59
N LEU A 238 1.40 -17.77 -10.86
CA LEU A 238 0.25 -16.88 -10.62
C LEU A 238 -0.29 -16.28 -11.93
N ALA A 239 0.59 -15.80 -12.81
CA ALA A 239 0.20 -15.22 -14.09
C ALA A 239 -0.45 -16.26 -15.01
N ASP A 240 0.11 -17.47 -15.09
CA ASP A 240 -0.37 -18.57 -15.93
C ASP A 240 -1.73 -19.07 -15.46
N ILE A 241 -1.92 -19.28 -14.15
CA ILE A 241 -3.22 -19.67 -13.58
C ILE A 241 -4.27 -18.59 -13.87
N ARG A 242 -3.93 -17.31 -13.69
CA ARG A 242 -4.85 -16.20 -14.02
C ARG A 242 -5.26 -16.24 -15.49
N ASN A 243 -4.29 -16.34 -16.39
CA ASN A 243 -4.55 -16.28 -17.82
C ASN A 243 -5.32 -17.51 -18.33
N LYS A 244 -5.08 -18.69 -17.74
CA LYS A 244 -5.73 -19.94 -18.11
C LYS A 244 -7.14 -20.07 -17.53
N TYR A 245 -7.32 -19.78 -16.24
CA TYR A 245 -8.56 -20.11 -15.50
C TYR A 245 -9.39 -18.89 -15.11
N TYR A 246 -8.82 -17.68 -15.10
CA TYR A 246 -9.48 -16.45 -14.62
C TYR A 246 -9.35 -15.31 -15.64
N LYS A 247 -9.71 -15.56 -16.89
CA LYS A 247 -9.57 -14.61 -18.03
C LYS A 247 -10.17 -13.23 -17.76
N ASN A 248 -11.27 -13.18 -17.00
CA ASN A 248 -11.98 -11.96 -16.63
C ASN A 248 -11.52 -11.35 -15.30
N SER A 249 -10.44 -11.86 -14.70
CA SER A 249 -9.92 -11.32 -13.45
C SER A 249 -9.51 -9.86 -13.61
N GLY A 250 -9.96 -9.03 -12.67
CA GLY A 250 -9.51 -7.64 -12.50
C GLY A 250 -8.21 -7.53 -11.68
N LEU A 251 -7.62 -8.65 -11.24
CA LEU A 251 -6.42 -8.66 -10.42
C LEU A 251 -5.22 -8.09 -11.19
N GLU A 252 -4.65 -7.01 -10.67
CA GLU A 252 -3.32 -6.53 -11.07
C GLU A 252 -2.23 -7.38 -10.43
N ILE A 253 -1.35 -7.95 -11.25
CA ILE A 253 -0.07 -8.50 -10.82
C ILE A 253 0.98 -7.43 -11.08
N ARG A 254 1.64 -6.95 -10.02
CA ARG A 254 2.69 -5.93 -10.09
C ARG A 254 3.98 -6.48 -9.52
N VAL A 255 5.08 -6.20 -10.21
CA VAL A 255 6.42 -6.31 -9.61
C VAL A 255 6.86 -4.94 -9.10
N SER A 256 7.41 -4.90 -7.90
CA SER A 256 8.01 -3.71 -7.30
C SER A 256 9.44 -4.00 -6.88
N GLY A 257 10.39 -3.30 -7.51
CA GLY A 257 11.82 -3.38 -7.17
C GLY A 257 12.33 -2.17 -6.41
N VAL A 258 13.37 -2.37 -5.60
CA VAL A 258 14.11 -1.32 -4.91
C VAL A 258 15.48 -1.15 -5.58
N LYS A 259 15.80 0.06 -6.04
CA LYS A 259 17.13 0.46 -6.50
C LYS A 259 18.06 0.59 -5.28
N PHE A 260 18.76 -0.49 -4.95
CA PHE A 260 19.69 -0.56 -3.83
C PHE A 260 21.15 -0.38 -4.27
N LYS A 261 21.56 -1.03 -5.36
CA LYS A 261 22.92 -0.96 -5.90
C LYS A 261 22.97 -0.28 -7.27
N LYS A 262 24.15 0.23 -7.66
CA LYS A 262 24.36 0.93 -8.93
C LYS A 262 24.16 0.02 -10.14
N GLU A 263 24.48 -1.26 -10.03
CA GLU A 263 24.50 -2.26 -11.10
C GLU A 263 23.09 -2.71 -11.54
N GLN A 264 22.05 -2.46 -10.73
CA GLN A 264 20.68 -2.80 -11.12
C GLN A 264 20.20 -1.95 -12.32
N ASN A 265 19.92 -2.56 -13.46
CA ASN A 265 19.47 -1.82 -14.64
C ASN A 265 17.94 -1.71 -14.69
N GLU A 266 17.39 -0.50 -14.50
CA GLU A 266 15.94 -0.27 -14.50
C GLU A 266 15.27 -0.57 -15.85
N LYS A 267 15.97 -0.29 -16.97
CA LYS A 267 15.43 -0.51 -18.32
C LYS A 267 15.29 -2.01 -18.61
N GLU A 268 16.33 -2.79 -18.33
CA GLU A 268 16.28 -4.24 -18.52
C GLU A 268 15.35 -4.92 -17.51
N PHE A 269 15.30 -4.43 -16.27
CA PHE A 269 14.33 -4.88 -15.27
C PHE A 269 12.89 -4.69 -15.76
N LYS A 270 12.55 -3.50 -16.27
CA LYS A 270 11.25 -3.23 -16.89
C LYS A 270 10.98 -4.17 -18.06
N LYS A 271 11.93 -4.30 -18.99
CA LYS A 271 11.81 -5.09 -20.23
C LYS A 271 11.55 -6.56 -19.92
N PHE A 272 12.22 -7.11 -18.91
CA PHE A 272 12.02 -8.49 -18.49
C PHE A 272 10.64 -8.69 -17.84
N TRP A 273 10.33 -7.93 -16.78
CA TRP A 273 9.14 -8.17 -15.98
C TRP A 273 7.84 -7.79 -16.69
N SER A 274 7.85 -6.79 -17.59
CA SER A 274 6.64 -6.39 -18.33
C SER A 274 6.11 -7.47 -19.28
N LYS A 275 6.88 -8.55 -19.53
CA LYS A 275 6.42 -9.72 -20.29
C LYS A 275 5.59 -10.69 -19.45
N ILE A 276 5.67 -10.59 -18.12
CA ILE A 276 5.11 -11.55 -17.17
C ILE A 276 3.98 -10.90 -16.35
N VAL A 277 4.11 -9.63 -15.99
CA VAL A 277 3.21 -8.92 -15.08
C VAL A 277 2.62 -7.65 -15.69
N ASP A 278 1.49 -7.19 -15.15
CA ASP A 278 0.74 -6.08 -15.76
C ASP A 278 1.41 -4.73 -15.58
N ASN A 279 2.09 -4.53 -14.45
CA ASN A 279 2.80 -3.30 -14.12
C ASN A 279 4.14 -3.62 -13.45
N VAL A 280 5.15 -2.79 -13.77
CA VAL A 280 6.46 -2.83 -13.13
C VAL A 280 6.70 -1.47 -12.48
N ALA A 281 6.97 -1.50 -11.19
CA ALA A 281 7.29 -0.32 -10.41
C ALA A 281 8.69 -0.43 -9.79
N TYR A 282 9.29 0.73 -9.55
CA TYR A 282 10.62 0.85 -9.01
C TYR A 282 10.71 2.03 -8.04
N VAL A 283 11.39 1.84 -6.91
CA VAL A 283 11.65 2.89 -5.91
C VAL A 283 13.13 3.05 -5.68
N GLN A 284 13.58 4.26 -5.39
CA GLN A 284 14.92 4.46 -4.84
C GLN A 284 14.97 3.89 -3.42
N CYS A 285 16.05 3.19 -3.07
CA CYS A 285 16.21 2.74 -1.68
C CYS A 285 16.25 3.94 -0.73
N GLN A 286 15.59 3.77 0.42
CA GLN A 286 15.59 4.72 1.52
C GLN A 286 16.11 4.01 2.76
N GLU A 287 16.79 4.75 3.63
CA GLU A 287 17.40 4.23 4.87
C GLU A 287 16.32 3.89 5.91
N ARG A 288 15.66 2.75 5.72
CA ARG A 288 14.53 2.29 6.54
C ARG A 288 14.82 1.05 7.38
N TRP A 289 15.95 0.37 7.14
CA TRP A 289 16.30 -0.87 7.84
C TRP A 289 16.71 -0.64 9.30
N ASN A 290 17.15 0.56 9.65
CA ASN A 290 17.41 0.95 11.03
C ASN A 290 17.19 2.45 11.25
N THR A 291 15.97 2.92 11.01
CA THR A 291 15.66 4.36 11.05
C THR A 291 16.04 5.02 12.38
N TYR A 292 16.07 4.28 13.48
CA TYR A 292 16.44 4.79 14.81
C TYR A 292 17.92 5.20 14.92
N GLU A 293 18.79 4.63 14.08
CA GLU A 293 20.23 4.90 14.06
C GLU A 293 20.66 5.83 12.94
N ASN A 294 19.76 6.20 12.02
CA ASN A 294 20.10 7.18 10.99
C ASN A 294 20.50 8.52 11.64
N ILE A 295 21.30 9.31 10.89
CA ILE A 295 21.73 10.63 11.33
C ILE A 295 20.49 11.56 11.43
N PRO A 296 20.28 12.26 12.57
CA PRO A 296 19.18 13.22 12.69
C PRO A 296 19.29 14.34 11.65
N ASN A 297 18.24 14.52 10.86
CA ASN A 297 18.09 15.60 9.91
C ASN A 297 17.34 16.78 10.53
N LYS A 298 18.10 17.75 11.06
CA LYS A 298 17.56 18.99 11.65
C LYS A 298 16.74 19.84 10.67
N LYS A 299 16.96 19.66 9.35
CA LYS A 299 16.21 20.37 8.30
C LYS A 299 14.88 19.68 7.97
N ASN A 300 14.60 18.49 8.50
CA ASN A 300 13.37 17.76 8.22
C ASN A 300 12.16 18.36 8.95
N ASN A 301 11.63 19.45 8.41
CA ASN A 301 10.55 20.23 9.02
C ASN A 301 9.23 20.16 8.23
N HIS A 302 9.19 19.46 7.09
CA HIS A 302 7.99 19.33 6.27
C HIS A 302 6.99 18.32 6.86
N PRO A 303 5.68 18.64 6.90
CA PRO A 303 4.66 17.72 7.39
C PRO A 303 4.59 16.41 6.60
N CYS A 304 4.73 15.27 7.28
CA CYS A 304 4.60 13.95 6.68
C CYS A 304 3.14 13.67 6.32
N VAL A 305 2.85 13.49 5.03
CA VAL A 305 1.48 13.25 4.55
C VAL A 305 0.84 11.98 5.12
N TYR A 306 1.63 10.98 5.54
CA TYR A 306 1.10 9.72 6.07
C TYR A 306 0.18 9.91 7.29
N LEU A 307 0.41 10.96 8.10
CA LEU A 307 -0.43 11.30 9.25
C LEU A 307 -1.90 11.59 8.90
N TRP A 308 -2.18 11.92 7.64
CA TRP A 308 -3.51 12.21 7.12
C TRP A 308 -3.99 11.17 6.10
N GLU A 309 -3.09 10.32 5.61
CA GLU A 309 -3.39 9.40 4.51
C GLU A 309 -3.82 8.02 5.01
N ARG A 310 -3.13 7.47 6.01
CA ARG A 310 -3.16 6.04 6.31
C ARG A 310 -2.90 5.72 7.77
N LEU A 311 -3.27 4.50 8.17
CA LEU A 311 -2.91 3.92 9.46
C LEU A 311 -2.39 2.49 9.26
N TYR A 312 -1.34 2.15 9.99
CA TYR A 312 -0.75 0.80 10.03
C TYR A 312 -1.22 0.10 11.30
N ILE A 313 -1.56 -1.18 11.20
CA ILE A 313 -2.00 -2.01 12.32
C ILE A 313 -1.18 -3.27 12.33
N TRP A 314 -0.43 -3.50 13.40
CA TRP A 314 0.42 -4.66 13.53
C TRP A 314 -0.32 -5.90 14.03
N PHE A 315 0.38 -7.04 14.00
CA PHE A 315 -0.17 -8.34 14.37
C PHE A 315 -0.76 -8.37 15.80
N ASP A 316 -0.23 -7.55 16.71
CA ASP A 316 -0.64 -7.43 18.12
C ASP A 316 -1.68 -6.32 18.36
N GLY A 317 -2.14 -5.65 17.30
CA GLY A 317 -3.13 -4.58 17.37
C GLY A 317 -2.57 -3.21 17.73
N VAL A 318 -1.26 -3.04 17.92
CA VAL A 318 -0.68 -1.71 18.08
C VAL A 318 -0.78 -0.95 16.73
N CYS A 319 -1.27 0.29 16.78
CA CYS A 319 -1.60 1.11 15.62
C CYS A 319 -0.61 2.26 15.42
N ASN A 320 -0.35 2.68 14.17
CA ASN A 320 0.80 3.54 13.85
C ASN A 320 0.60 4.45 12.65
N PRO A 321 1.27 5.62 12.65
CA PRO A 321 1.26 6.52 11.52
C PRO A 321 2.17 6.09 10.36
N CYS A 322 3.16 5.23 10.59
CA CYS A 322 4.23 4.95 9.62
C CYS A 322 4.84 3.55 9.80
N ASP A 323 5.37 2.96 8.72
CA ASP A 323 6.12 1.69 8.75
C ASP A 323 7.62 1.85 9.03
N ALA A 324 8.20 3.04 8.82
CA ALA A 324 9.58 3.32 9.19
C ALA A 324 9.79 3.32 10.71
N ASP A 325 8.72 3.55 11.48
CA ASP A 325 8.70 3.36 12.93
C ASP A 325 8.29 1.92 13.29
N TYR A 326 9.06 0.94 12.84
CA TYR A 326 8.73 -0.49 12.96
C TYR A 326 8.73 -1.02 14.41
N LYS A 327 9.26 -0.26 15.38
CA LYS A 327 9.24 -0.51 16.84
C LYS A 327 8.26 0.38 17.63
N SER A 328 7.39 1.13 16.98
CA SER A 328 6.24 1.77 17.66
C SER A 328 6.49 2.96 18.56
N LEU A 329 7.56 3.72 18.38
CA LEU A 329 7.82 4.91 19.20
C LEU A 329 6.77 6.02 19.00
N LEU A 330 6.07 6.01 17.87
CA LEU A 330 5.04 6.98 17.49
C LEU A 330 3.61 6.48 17.74
N SER A 331 3.40 5.31 18.36
CA SER A 331 2.09 4.67 18.39
C SER A 331 1.03 5.54 19.09
N PRO A 332 -0.10 5.86 18.42
CA PRO A 332 -1.25 6.53 19.05
C PRO A 332 -2.17 5.61 19.88
N GLY A 333 -1.95 4.29 19.89
CA GLY A 333 -2.77 3.37 20.69
C GLY A 333 -2.81 1.92 20.18
N ASN A 334 -3.57 1.08 20.89
CA ASN A 334 -3.73 -0.35 20.60
C ASN A 334 -5.21 -0.75 20.54
N LEU A 335 -5.56 -1.71 19.67
CA LEU A 335 -6.93 -2.20 19.48
C LEU A 335 -7.48 -3.11 20.59
N SER A 336 -6.66 -3.43 21.58
CA SER A 336 -7.08 -4.09 22.82
C SER A 336 -7.97 -3.21 23.69
N ASN A 337 -7.79 -1.88 23.64
CA ASN A 337 -8.53 -0.93 24.47
C ASN A 337 -9.18 0.24 23.72
N LYS A 338 -8.80 0.50 22.46
CA LYS A 338 -9.41 1.55 21.62
C LYS A 338 -9.95 0.96 20.31
N THR A 339 -10.90 1.64 19.69
CA THR A 339 -11.30 1.39 18.29
C THR A 339 -10.38 2.11 17.32
N ILE A 340 -10.34 1.70 16.04
CA ILE A 340 -9.58 2.41 15.00
C ILE A 340 -10.04 3.86 14.90
N LYS A 341 -11.35 4.13 15.00
CA LYS A 341 -11.91 5.49 14.98
C LYS A 341 -11.38 6.33 16.14
N GLN A 342 -11.35 5.78 17.36
CA GLN A 342 -10.82 6.46 18.54
C GLN A 342 -9.32 6.75 18.38
N ILE A 343 -8.55 5.82 17.81
CA ILE A 343 -7.11 6.01 17.56
C ILE A 343 -6.87 7.09 16.49
N TRP A 344 -7.63 7.08 15.40
CA TRP A 344 -7.47 8.02 14.29
C TRP A 344 -7.71 9.48 14.69
N HIS A 345 -8.61 9.70 15.66
CA HIS A 345 -8.93 11.02 16.23
C HIS A 345 -8.33 11.25 17.62
N SER A 346 -7.40 10.39 18.03
CA SER A 346 -6.79 10.44 19.35
C SER A 346 -5.99 11.73 19.58
N LYS A 347 -5.82 12.10 20.86
CA LYS A 347 -4.98 13.25 21.25
C LYS A 347 -3.53 13.01 20.82
N GLU A 348 -3.07 11.77 20.90
CA GLU A 348 -1.73 11.32 20.55
C GLU A 348 -1.43 11.54 19.06
N LEU A 349 -2.31 11.07 18.15
CA LEU A 349 -2.11 11.28 16.72
C LEU A 349 -2.29 12.75 16.31
N ASN A 350 -3.26 13.46 16.93
CA ASN A 350 -3.47 14.88 16.66
C ASN A 350 -2.31 15.76 17.16
N LYS A 351 -1.66 15.39 18.27
CA LYS A 351 -0.41 16.03 18.72
C LYS A 351 0.67 15.87 17.66
N LEU A 352 0.84 14.67 17.09
CA LEU A 352 1.84 14.44 16.04
C LEU A 352 1.54 15.27 14.78
N ARG A 353 0.27 15.35 14.35
CA ARG A 353 -0.18 16.24 13.24
C ARG A 353 0.15 17.71 13.53
N LYS A 354 -0.20 18.21 14.72
CA LYS A 354 0.08 19.59 15.14
C LYS A 354 1.56 19.92 15.10
N LEU A 355 2.41 19.05 15.67
CA LEU A 355 3.87 19.23 15.64
C LEU A 355 4.41 19.32 14.21
N HIS A 356 3.89 18.50 13.30
CA HIS A 356 4.29 18.54 11.89
C HIS A 356 3.88 19.86 11.21
N LEU A 357 2.66 20.35 11.46
CA LEU A 357 2.18 21.64 10.95
C LEU A 357 3.00 22.82 11.49
N GLU A 358 3.43 22.74 12.75
CA GLU A 358 4.29 23.73 13.40
C GLU A 358 5.77 23.63 12.96
N LYS A 359 6.09 22.85 11.92
CA LYS A 359 7.46 22.62 11.42
C LYS A 359 8.39 21.98 12.46
N LYS A 360 7.85 21.28 13.46
CA LYS A 360 8.58 20.61 14.55
C LYS A 360 8.77 19.11 14.33
N ARG A 361 8.61 18.60 13.10
CA ARG A 361 8.86 17.18 12.74
C ARG A 361 10.24 16.69 13.21
N HIS A 362 11.27 17.50 13.00
CA HIS A 362 12.67 17.23 13.41
C HIS A 362 12.89 17.12 14.93
N LYS A 363 11.88 17.38 15.76
CA LYS A 363 11.98 17.30 17.22
C LYS A 363 11.52 15.95 17.78
N TYR A 364 11.13 15.01 16.93
CA TYR A 364 10.52 13.75 17.37
C TYR A 364 11.22 12.56 16.73
N ASN A 365 11.68 11.62 17.56
CA ASN A 365 12.27 10.35 17.12
C ASN A 365 11.14 9.36 16.75
N PRO A 366 11.17 8.66 15.60
CA PRO A 366 12.20 8.65 14.54
C PRO A 366 11.91 9.57 13.34
N CYS A 367 10.97 10.52 13.46
CA CYS A 367 10.63 11.43 12.37
C CYS A 367 11.81 12.34 11.94
N ASP A 368 12.67 12.70 12.89
CA ASP A 368 13.90 13.47 12.68
C ASP A 368 14.99 12.68 11.93
N ARG A 369 14.93 11.35 11.97
CA ARG A 369 15.86 10.41 11.33
C ARG A 369 15.28 9.72 10.09
N CYS A 370 14.09 10.15 9.68
CA CYS A 370 13.33 9.52 8.62
C CYS A 370 14.08 9.64 7.27
N GLY A 371 14.38 8.51 6.63
CA GLY A 371 15.05 8.45 5.32
C GLY A 371 14.15 8.77 4.11
N LEU A 372 12.97 9.36 4.36
CA LEU A 372 11.96 9.73 3.37
C LEU A 372 12.04 11.20 2.97
#